data_AF-A0A2M7SVR7-F1
#
_entry.id   AF-A0A2M7SVR7-F1
#
_cell.length_a   1.000
_cell.length_b   1.000
_cell.length_c   1.000
_cell.angle_alpha   90.00
_cell.angle_beta   90.00
_cell.angle_gamma   90.00
#
_symmetry.space_group_name_H-M   'P 1'
#
loop_
_entity.id
_entity.type
_entity.pdbx_description
1 polymer ?
#
loop_
_entity_poly.entity_id
_entity_poly.type
_entity_poly.pdbx_seq_one_letter_code
_entity_poly.pdbx_strand_id
1 'polypeptide(L)'
;ISMWAHIARRFGDHPAVIGYDLMNEPIGDEVSQLALLYEDAGAAIRKVDPDGILFVEPSILTSFGAIYSRLPPLSRGNYAYAPHFYSASLLISDIFSLSEADKSFADFNSKVAELGVPLLLGEFGMYPEKTKVSEYIADIYRRLDDCFYGGTQWDYTPGWSPVALDGWNRENYSIIDDKGNIRRNFKVRGYAQRIAGIPQKLEVSDNRIYLEWENQPEVTAATLLYIPIDVMFKGAKFDIVEGPSVRCELDVEHRCLTCTASGRGTRTVEVKAG
;
A
#
# COMPACT_ATOMS: atom_id res chain seq x y z
N ILE A 1 -23.80 -5.38 9.16
CA ILE A 1 -24.50 -4.44 8.24
C ILE A 1 -24.86 -3.11 8.90
N SER A 2 -25.76 -3.06 9.90
CA SER A 2 -26.19 -1.78 10.50
C SER A 2 -25.06 -0.94 11.10
N MET A 3 -24.03 -1.58 11.66
CA MET A 3 -22.83 -0.89 12.15
C MET A 3 -22.06 -0.19 11.03
N TRP A 4 -21.91 -0.82 9.87
CA TRP A 4 -21.25 -0.21 8.71
C TRP A 4 -21.99 1.06 8.24
N ALA A 5 -23.32 1.00 8.14
CA ALA A 5 -24.11 2.19 7.83
C ALA A 5 -24.01 3.29 8.90
N HIS A 6 -23.79 2.93 10.18
CA HIS A 6 -23.59 3.89 11.25
C HIS A 6 -22.23 4.60 11.12
N ILE A 7 -21.15 3.84 10.91
CA ILE A 7 -19.80 4.37 10.71
C ILE A 7 -19.76 5.26 9.46
N ALA A 8 -20.27 4.77 8.33
CA ALA A 8 -20.28 5.52 7.08
C ALA A 8 -21.08 6.84 7.20
N ARG A 9 -22.22 6.85 7.89
CA ARG A 9 -22.96 8.10 8.15
C ARG A 9 -22.15 9.11 8.98
N ARG A 10 -21.28 8.63 9.87
CA ARG A 10 -20.50 9.50 10.76
C ARG A 10 -19.29 10.11 10.06
N PHE A 11 -18.70 9.39 9.11
CA PHE A 11 -17.38 9.68 8.55
C PHE A 11 -17.34 9.86 7.04
N GLY A 12 -18.39 9.53 6.29
CA GLY A 12 -18.40 9.57 4.83
C GLY A 12 -18.16 10.95 4.22
N ASP A 13 -18.56 12.03 4.92
CA ASP A 13 -18.28 13.40 4.47
C ASP A 13 -16.87 13.90 4.86
N HIS A 14 -16.06 13.08 5.54
CA HIS A 14 -14.73 13.49 5.98
C HIS A 14 -13.71 13.32 4.86
N PRO A 15 -13.03 14.40 4.40
CA PRO A 15 -12.20 14.35 3.18
C PRO A 15 -10.96 13.45 3.29
N ALA A 16 -10.56 13.08 4.50
CA ALA A 16 -9.45 12.13 4.73
C ALA A 16 -9.89 10.66 4.80
N VAL A 17 -11.19 10.37 4.77
CA VAL A 17 -11.71 9.00 4.76
C VAL A 17 -11.89 8.58 3.31
N ILE A 18 -11.09 7.62 2.86
CA ILE A 18 -11.11 7.14 1.47
C ILE A 18 -12.05 5.96 1.26
N GLY A 19 -12.44 5.27 2.33
CA GLY A 19 -13.22 4.04 2.23
C GLY A 19 -13.28 3.23 3.52
N TYR A 20 -13.73 1.99 3.39
CA TYR A 20 -14.07 1.09 4.49
C TYR A 20 -13.56 -0.32 4.20
N ASP A 21 -12.72 -0.84 5.09
CA ASP A 21 -12.35 -2.26 5.09
C ASP A 21 -13.41 -3.09 5.78
N LEU A 22 -14.15 -3.89 5.00
CA LEU A 22 -15.42 -4.45 5.42
C LEU A 22 -15.29 -5.56 6.45
N MET A 23 -14.20 -6.32 6.41
CA MET A 23 -13.92 -7.41 7.36
C MET A 23 -12.47 -7.86 7.27
N ASN A 24 -11.75 -7.69 8.38
CA ASN A 24 -10.39 -8.18 8.55
C ASN A 24 -10.31 -9.70 8.59
N GLU A 25 -9.42 -10.27 7.77
CA GLU A 25 -9.03 -11.68 7.72
C GLU A 25 -10.20 -12.67 7.88
N PRO A 26 -11.19 -12.60 6.98
CA PRO A 26 -12.41 -13.38 7.13
C PRO A 26 -12.15 -14.89 7.03
N ILE A 27 -12.90 -15.65 7.82
CA ILE A 27 -12.98 -17.10 7.72
C ILE A 27 -14.38 -17.46 7.22
N GLY A 28 -14.45 -18.04 6.03
CA GLY A 28 -15.70 -18.45 5.40
C GLY A 28 -15.54 -18.79 3.92
N ASP A 29 -16.61 -19.29 3.30
CA ASP A 29 -16.65 -19.50 1.85
C ASP A 29 -16.80 -18.15 1.13
N GLU A 30 -15.84 -17.85 0.24
CA GLU A 30 -15.76 -16.52 -0.38
C GLU A 30 -16.97 -16.21 -1.28
N VAL A 31 -17.55 -17.23 -1.93
CA VAL A 31 -18.63 -17.04 -2.91
C VAL A 31 -20.00 -16.96 -2.23
N SER A 32 -20.30 -17.92 -1.36
CA SER A 32 -21.62 -18.08 -0.76
C SER A 32 -21.80 -17.33 0.55
N GLN A 33 -20.72 -16.84 1.17
CA GLN A 33 -20.79 -16.12 2.44
C GLN A 33 -20.18 -14.73 2.35
N LEU A 34 -18.89 -14.62 1.98
CA LEU A 34 -18.19 -13.33 2.04
C LEU A 34 -18.68 -12.35 0.96
N ALA A 35 -18.85 -12.81 -0.28
CA ALA A 35 -19.40 -11.96 -1.33
C ALA A 35 -20.80 -11.42 -0.97
N LEU A 36 -21.66 -12.25 -0.37
CA LEU A 36 -22.98 -11.80 0.10
C LEU A 36 -22.87 -10.76 1.23
N LEU A 37 -21.96 -10.97 2.18
CA LEU A 37 -21.68 -10.00 3.24
C LEU A 37 -21.22 -8.66 2.66
N TYR A 38 -20.30 -8.67 1.69
CA TYR A 38 -19.79 -7.46 1.05
C TYR A 38 -20.85 -6.76 0.21
N GLU A 39 -21.72 -7.50 -0.48
CA GLU A 39 -22.86 -6.95 -1.22
C GLU A 39 -23.86 -6.24 -0.30
N ASP A 40 -24.19 -6.85 0.83
CA ASP A 40 -25.12 -6.29 1.82
C ASP A 40 -24.52 -5.09 2.56
N ALA A 41 -23.24 -5.17 2.95
CA ALA A 41 -22.54 -4.08 3.61
C ALA A 41 -22.36 -2.89 2.67
N GLY A 42 -21.92 -3.15 1.44
CA GLY A 42 -21.81 -2.16 0.38
C GLY A 42 -23.15 -1.49 0.07
N ALA A 43 -24.25 -2.26 -0.01
CA ALA A 43 -25.58 -1.67 -0.22
C ALA A 43 -26.01 -0.73 0.92
N ALA A 44 -25.60 -1.03 2.15
CA ALA A 44 -25.91 -0.20 3.31
C ALA A 44 -25.04 1.07 3.34
N ILE A 45 -23.76 0.97 3.03
CA ILE A 45 -22.82 2.10 2.95
C ILE A 45 -23.22 3.05 1.83
N ARG A 46 -23.50 2.55 0.62
CA ARG A 46 -23.85 3.36 -0.56
C ARG A 46 -25.09 4.25 -0.38
N LYS A 47 -25.96 3.95 0.60
CA LYS A 47 -27.11 4.80 0.94
C LYS A 47 -26.74 6.09 1.66
N VAL A 48 -25.55 6.15 2.27
CA VAL A 48 -25.09 7.28 3.08
C VAL A 48 -23.74 7.83 2.63
N ASP A 49 -22.94 7.01 1.95
CA ASP A 49 -21.66 7.37 1.35
C ASP A 49 -21.52 6.63 0.00
N PRO A 50 -21.94 7.26 -1.11
CA PRO A 50 -21.87 6.66 -2.43
C PRO A 50 -20.44 6.52 -2.98
N ASP A 51 -19.50 7.33 -2.49
CA ASP A 51 -18.17 7.52 -3.09
C ASP A 51 -17.03 6.85 -2.30
N GLY A 52 -17.25 6.43 -1.06
CA GLY A 52 -16.26 5.69 -0.27
C GLY A 52 -15.86 4.36 -0.92
N ILE A 53 -14.56 4.06 -1.00
CA ILE A 53 -14.07 2.79 -1.52
C ILE A 53 -14.48 1.66 -0.58
N LEU A 54 -14.97 0.54 -1.11
CA LEU A 54 -15.14 -0.69 -0.33
C LEU A 54 -13.87 -1.53 -0.48
N PHE A 55 -13.10 -1.73 0.60
CA PHE A 55 -11.99 -2.68 0.59
C PHE A 55 -12.52 -4.05 0.97
N VAL A 56 -12.27 -5.04 0.11
CA VAL A 56 -12.80 -6.40 0.27
C VAL A 56 -11.66 -7.40 0.35
N GLU A 57 -11.56 -8.05 1.49
CA GLU A 57 -10.53 -9.03 1.75
C GLU A 57 -10.95 -10.43 1.26
N PRO A 58 -10.00 -11.24 0.75
CA PRO A 58 -10.20 -12.68 0.58
C PRO A 58 -10.17 -13.40 1.93
N SER A 59 -10.36 -14.72 1.93
CA SER A 59 -10.12 -15.57 3.08
C SER A 59 -8.71 -15.39 3.64
N ILE A 60 -8.56 -15.46 4.97
CA ILE A 60 -7.26 -15.43 5.67
C ILE A 60 -6.22 -16.42 5.09
N LEU A 61 -6.67 -17.53 4.49
CA LEU A 61 -5.75 -18.51 3.88
C LEU A 61 -5.01 -17.96 2.64
N THR A 62 -5.56 -16.94 1.99
CA THR A 62 -4.89 -16.21 0.90
C THR A 62 -3.71 -15.39 1.43
N SER A 63 -3.77 -14.89 2.67
CA SER A 63 -2.67 -14.13 3.30
C SER A 63 -1.35 -14.89 3.39
N PHE A 64 -1.42 -16.22 3.45
CA PHE A 64 -0.26 -17.12 3.51
C PHE A 64 0.03 -17.82 2.17
N GLY A 65 -0.59 -17.36 1.08
CA GLY A 65 -0.44 -17.96 -0.25
C GLY A 65 -0.98 -19.40 -0.37
N ALA A 66 -1.74 -19.87 0.62
CA ALA A 66 -2.18 -21.26 0.72
C ALA A 66 -3.32 -21.59 -0.25
N ILE A 67 -4.16 -20.61 -0.58
CA ILE A 67 -5.25 -20.74 -1.55
C ILE A 67 -5.30 -19.55 -2.49
N TYR A 68 -5.79 -19.80 -3.71
CA TYR A 68 -6.23 -18.77 -4.63
C TYR A 68 -7.62 -18.26 -4.21
N SER A 69 -7.82 -16.94 -4.17
CA SER A 69 -9.13 -16.35 -3.84
C SER A 69 -10.17 -16.73 -4.90
N ARG A 70 -11.36 -17.09 -4.44
CA ARG A 70 -12.55 -17.37 -5.25
C ARG A 70 -13.60 -16.25 -5.18
N LEU A 71 -13.26 -15.11 -4.58
CA LEU A 71 -14.15 -13.96 -4.49
C LEU A 71 -14.60 -13.55 -5.91
N PRO A 72 -15.91 -13.51 -6.18
CA PRO A 72 -16.44 -13.10 -7.47
C PRO A 72 -16.46 -11.56 -7.59
N PRO A 73 -16.59 -11.01 -8.80
CA PRO A 73 -16.91 -9.59 -8.99
C PRO A 73 -18.19 -9.23 -8.22
N LEU A 74 -18.15 -8.08 -7.55
CA LEU A 74 -19.31 -7.56 -6.85
C LEU A 74 -20.11 -6.64 -7.78
N SER A 75 -21.43 -6.63 -7.62
CA SER A 75 -22.33 -5.69 -8.30
C SER A 75 -22.20 -4.25 -7.77
N ARG A 76 -21.44 -4.04 -6.69
CA ARG A 76 -21.10 -2.72 -6.17
C ARG A 76 -19.98 -2.12 -7.01
N GLY A 77 -20.16 -0.90 -7.50
CA GLY A 77 -19.05 -0.12 -8.08
C GLY A 77 -18.14 0.46 -6.99
N ASN A 78 -16.94 0.89 -7.40
CA ASN A 78 -15.96 1.58 -6.56
C ASN A 78 -15.52 0.77 -5.32
N TYR A 79 -14.92 -0.40 -5.57
CA TYR A 79 -14.30 -1.24 -4.54
C TYR A 79 -12.87 -1.58 -4.96
N ALA A 80 -12.06 -2.01 -4.00
CA ALA A 80 -10.68 -2.44 -4.19
C ALA A 80 -10.49 -3.81 -3.53
N TYR A 81 -9.72 -4.69 -4.17
CA TYR A 81 -9.33 -5.97 -3.59
C TYR A 81 -8.23 -5.73 -2.54
N ALA A 82 -8.41 -6.25 -1.33
CA ALA A 82 -7.53 -5.97 -0.20
C ALA A 82 -6.94 -7.25 0.42
N PRO A 83 -6.06 -7.99 -0.27
CA PRO A 83 -5.42 -9.14 0.33
C PRO A 83 -4.33 -8.71 1.32
N HIS A 84 -3.94 -9.63 2.21
CA HIS A 84 -2.73 -9.50 3.01
C HIS A 84 -1.62 -10.39 2.42
N PHE A 85 -0.37 -10.15 2.81
CA PHE A 85 0.71 -11.09 2.58
C PHE A 85 1.61 -11.22 3.79
N TYR A 86 1.72 -12.45 4.29
CA TYR A 86 2.66 -12.87 5.32
C TYR A 86 3.41 -14.09 4.82
N SER A 87 4.75 -13.99 4.69
CA SER A 87 5.56 -15.16 4.34
C SER A 87 5.48 -16.20 5.46
N ALA A 88 4.81 -17.31 5.17
CA ALA A 88 4.69 -18.46 6.06
C ALA A 88 6.07 -19.04 6.36
N SER A 89 6.98 -19.11 5.37
CA SER A 89 8.34 -19.63 5.60
C SER A 89 9.10 -18.78 6.61
N LEU A 90 8.97 -17.45 6.52
CA LEU A 90 9.62 -16.51 7.43
C LEU A 90 8.93 -16.49 8.80
N LEU A 91 7.61 -16.70 8.84
CA LEU A 91 6.87 -16.79 10.09
C LEU A 91 7.28 -18.02 10.91
N ILE A 92 7.34 -19.20 10.28
CA ILE A 92 7.64 -20.48 10.96
C ILE A 92 9.13 -20.74 11.16
N SER A 93 10.00 -20.08 10.39
CA SER A 93 11.46 -20.24 10.45
C SER A 93 12.17 -18.89 10.36
N ASP A 94 13.38 -18.83 9.81
CA ASP A 94 14.08 -17.58 9.47
C ASP A 94 14.39 -17.49 7.97
N ILE A 95 13.76 -18.35 7.17
CA ILE A 95 13.93 -18.39 5.71
C ILE A 95 12.87 -17.51 5.07
N PHE A 96 13.31 -16.53 4.27
CA PHE A 96 12.42 -15.82 3.36
C PHE A 96 12.48 -16.45 1.97
N SER A 97 11.35 -17.00 1.51
CA SER A 97 11.25 -17.63 0.19
C SER A 97 10.68 -16.67 -0.85
N LEU A 98 11.50 -16.24 -1.81
CA LEU A 98 11.03 -15.39 -2.90
C LEU A 98 9.94 -16.06 -3.74
N SER A 99 10.00 -17.39 -3.91
CA SER A 99 8.99 -18.12 -4.68
C SER A 99 7.60 -18.11 -4.04
N GLU A 100 7.53 -17.99 -2.71
CA GLU A 100 6.26 -17.85 -1.99
C GLU A 100 5.63 -16.48 -2.29
N ALA A 101 6.44 -15.42 -2.24
CA ALA A 101 6.02 -14.07 -2.58
C ALA A 101 5.68 -13.95 -4.08
N ASP A 102 6.48 -14.55 -4.97
CA ASP A 102 6.23 -14.57 -6.41
C ASP A 102 4.87 -15.21 -6.74
N LYS A 103 4.58 -16.38 -6.15
CA LYS A 103 3.29 -17.03 -6.32
C LYS A 103 2.16 -16.13 -5.83
N SER A 104 2.26 -15.60 -4.61
CA SER A 104 1.17 -14.83 -3.99
C SER A 104 0.87 -13.54 -4.76
N PHE A 105 1.89 -12.80 -5.19
CA PHE A 105 1.69 -11.61 -6.01
C PHE A 105 1.19 -11.94 -7.43
N ALA A 106 1.59 -13.08 -8.02
CA ALA A 106 1.00 -13.53 -9.28
C ALA A 106 -0.49 -13.88 -9.13
N ASP A 107 -0.86 -14.51 -8.02
CA ASP A 107 -2.26 -14.78 -7.67
C ASP A 107 -3.05 -13.48 -7.47
N PHE A 108 -2.47 -12.48 -6.78
CA PHE A 108 -3.10 -11.17 -6.59
C PHE A 108 -3.32 -10.43 -7.92
N ASN A 109 -2.31 -10.41 -8.80
CA ASN A 109 -2.40 -9.78 -10.11
C ASN A 109 -3.47 -10.45 -10.98
N SER A 110 -3.55 -11.78 -10.93
CA SER A 110 -4.58 -12.54 -11.64
C SER A 110 -5.97 -12.22 -11.12
N LYS A 111 -6.13 -12.15 -9.79
CA LYS A 111 -7.42 -11.79 -9.16
C LYS A 111 -7.85 -10.37 -9.48
N VAL A 112 -6.92 -9.41 -9.44
CA VAL A 112 -7.16 -8.02 -9.85
C VAL A 112 -7.64 -7.94 -11.30
N ALA A 113 -7.00 -8.69 -12.21
CA ALA A 113 -7.42 -8.75 -13.61
C ALA A 113 -8.81 -9.39 -13.79
N GLU A 114 -9.14 -10.43 -13.01
CA GLU A 114 -10.47 -11.06 -13.01
C GLU A 114 -11.57 -10.12 -12.48
N LEU A 115 -11.28 -9.36 -11.43
CA LEU A 115 -12.24 -8.45 -10.79
C LEU A 115 -12.35 -7.11 -11.50
N GLY A 116 -11.29 -6.66 -12.20
CA GLY A 116 -11.23 -5.36 -12.86
C GLY A 116 -11.17 -4.17 -11.89
N VAL A 117 -10.51 -4.33 -10.74
CA VAL A 117 -10.45 -3.33 -9.65
C VAL A 117 -9.03 -3.11 -9.14
N PRO A 118 -8.70 -1.96 -8.52
CA PRO A 118 -7.38 -1.75 -7.91
C PRO A 118 -7.16 -2.65 -6.69
N LEU A 119 -5.89 -2.74 -6.26
CA LEU A 119 -5.47 -3.45 -5.06
C LEU A 119 -4.85 -2.51 -4.03
N LEU A 120 -5.20 -2.72 -2.77
CA LEU A 120 -4.45 -2.25 -1.60
C LEU A 120 -3.92 -3.47 -0.86
N LEU A 121 -2.62 -3.60 -0.65
CA LEU A 121 -2.10 -4.68 0.20
C LEU A 121 -2.41 -4.33 1.65
N GLY A 122 -3.51 -4.85 2.18
CA GLY A 122 -4.12 -4.45 3.45
C GLY A 122 -3.20 -4.67 4.64
N GLU A 123 -2.42 -5.74 4.61
CA GLU A 123 -1.37 -5.98 5.59
C GLU A 123 -0.17 -6.69 4.98
N PHE A 124 0.99 -6.33 5.52
CA PHE A 124 2.21 -7.10 5.44
C PHE A 124 3.10 -6.71 6.61
N GLY A 125 3.95 -7.61 7.06
CA GLY A 125 4.91 -7.31 8.12
C GLY A 125 5.59 -8.57 8.60
N MET A 126 6.57 -8.40 9.49
CA MET A 126 7.16 -9.51 10.24
C MET A 126 7.83 -8.99 11.51
N TYR A 127 7.95 -9.85 12.52
CA TYR A 127 8.71 -9.55 13.73
C TYR A 127 10.15 -9.10 13.40
N PRO A 128 10.65 -8.00 14.00
CA PRO A 128 11.97 -7.45 13.68
C PRO A 128 13.13 -8.31 14.17
N GLU A 129 12.87 -9.32 15.01
CA GLU A 129 13.85 -10.31 15.43
C GLU A 129 14.15 -11.32 14.31
N LYS A 130 13.26 -11.50 13.32
CA LYS A 130 13.51 -12.42 12.21
C LYS A 130 14.76 -12.00 11.44
N THR A 131 15.62 -12.98 11.17
CA THR A 131 16.93 -12.74 10.55
C THR A 131 16.79 -12.05 9.20
N LYS A 132 15.79 -12.46 8.41
CA LYS A 132 15.53 -12.03 7.04
C LYS A 132 14.50 -10.91 6.91
N VAL A 133 14.11 -10.26 8.01
CA VAL A 133 13.03 -9.27 8.00
C VAL A 133 13.30 -8.08 7.08
N SER A 134 14.51 -7.55 7.06
CA SER A 134 14.83 -6.39 6.20
C SER A 134 14.84 -6.76 4.71
N GLU A 135 15.22 -8.00 4.37
CA GLU A 135 15.15 -8.52 2.99
C GLU A 135 13.69 -8.71 2.56
N TYR A 136 12.85 -9.25 3.45
CA TYR A 136 11.41 -9.38 3.25
C TYR A 136 10.75 -8.03 2.96
N ILE A 137 10.96 -7.03 3.85
CA ILE A 137 10.35 -5.71 3.71
C ILE A 137 10.81 -4.99 2.43
N ALA A 138 12.09 -5.12 2.07
CA ALA A 138 12.59 -4.57 0.81
C ALA A 138 11.93 -5.22 -0.42
N ASP A 139 11.71 -6.54 -0.39
CA ASP A 139 11.04 -7.24 -1.49
C ASP A 139 9.56 -6.83 -1.62
N ILE A 140 8.83 -6.69 -0.51
CA ILE A 140 7.43 -6.22 -0.56
C ILE A 140 7.35 -4.82 -1.14
N TYR A 141 8.19 -3.89 -0.67
CA TYR A 141 8.20 -2.53 -1.20
C TYR A 141 8.51 -2.48 -2.70
N ARG A 142 9.47 -3.29 -3.18
CA ARG A 142 9.76 -3.41 -4.61
C ARG A 142 8.54 -3.92 -5.39
N ARG A 143 7.85 -4.94 -4.89
CA ARG A 143 6.65 -5.49 -5.58
C ARG A 143 5.50 -4.49 -5.63
N LEU A 144 5.30 -3.73 -4.55
CA LEU A 144 4.31 -2.64 -4.53
C LEU A 144 4.64 -1.57 -5.58
N ASP A 145 5.91 -1.22 -5.75
CA ASP A 145 6.35 -0.30 -6.81
C ASP A 145 6.12 -0.88 -8.20
N ASP A 146 6.53 -2.12 -8.45
CA ASP A 146 6.43 -2.80 -9.74
C ASP A 146 4.97 -2.91 -10.22
N CYS A 147 4.02 -3.03 -9.27
CA CYS A 147 2.60 -3.17 -9.56
C CYS A 147 1.80 -1.86 -9.38
N PHE A 148 2.44 -0.78 -8.92
CA PHE A 148 1.77 0.46 -8.48
C PHE A 148 0.65 0.24 -7.46
N TYR A 149 0.84 -0.72 -6.54
CA TYR A 149 -0.10 -1.00 -5.47
C TYR A 149 0.23 -0.17 -4.22
N GLY A 150 -0.82 0.25 -3.52
CA GLY A 150 -0.68 0.75 -2.16
C GLY A 150 -0.45 -0.40 -1.18
N GLY A 151 0.03 -0.09 0.02
CA GLY A 151 0.09 -1.07 1.10
C GLY A 151 0.12 -0.43 2.48
N THR A 152 -0.37 -1.17 3.46
CA THR A 152 -0.42 -0.78 4.87
C THR A 152 0.39 -1.78 5.68
N GLN A 153 1.54 -1.33 6.20
CA GLN A 153 2.42 -2.23 6.94
C GLN A 153 1.93 -2.44 8.37
N TRP A 154 1.84 -3.69 8.79
CA TRP A 154 1.55 -4.09 10.16
C TRP A 154 2.85 -4.01 11.00
N ASP A 155 2.93 -3.16 12.02
CA ASP A 155 1.97 -2.12 12.42
C ASP A 155 2.66 -0.91 13.07
N TYR A 156 1.89 0.10 13.47
CA TYR A 156 2.37 1.21 14.26
C TYR A 156 1.69 1.23 15.62
N THR A 157 2.39 0.76 16.66
CA THR A 157 1.93 0.84 18.04
C THR A 157 2.71 1.89 18.82
N PRO A 158 2.15 3.10 19.08
CA PRO A 158 2.79 4.14 19.88
C PRO A 158 3.16 3.70 21.30
N GLY A 159 2.38 2.77 21.87
CA GLY A 159 2.54 2.27 23.22
C GLY A 159 3.42 1.02 23.32
N TRP A 160 4.19 0.69 22.27
CA TRP A 160 4.97 -0.53 22.25
C TRP A 160 5.98 -0.55 23.39
N SER A 161 6.18 -1.71 24.03
CA SER A 161 7.24 -1.89 25.03
C SER A 161 7.77 -3.32 25.04
N PRO A 162 8.97 -3.57 25.58
CA PRO A 162 9.49 -4.94 25.71
C PRO A 162 8.63 -5.89 26.56
N VAL A 163 7.67 -5.37 27.33
CA VAL A 163 6.77 -6.15 28.18
C VAL A 163 5.41 -6.34 27.53
N ALA A 164 4.79 -5.27 27.04
CA ALA A 164 3.46 -5.32 26.44
C ALA A 164 3.50 -5.75 24.96
N LEU A 165 4.66 -5.61 24.31
CA LEU A 165 4.84 -5.69 22.86
C LEU A 165 3.82 -4.75 22.19
N ASP A 166 3.05 -5.20 21.21
CA ASP A 166 2.01 -4.38 20.56
C ASP A 166 0.78 -4.15 21.48
N GLY A 167 0.72 -4.78 22.67
CA GLY A 167 -0.35 -4.63 23.66
C GLY A 167 -1.66 -5.36 23.30
N TRP A 168 -1.80 -5.76 22.04
CA TRP A 168 -2.84 -6.64 21.52
C TRP A 168 -2.21 -8.00 21.17
N ASN A 169 -2.98 -9.08 21.39
CA ASN A 169 -2.71 -10.51 21.06
C ASN A 169 -1.27 -11.09 21.23
N ARG A 170 -0.36 -10.39 21.93
CA ARG A 170 1.07 -10.70 22.12
C ARG A 170 1.92 -10.61 20.85
N GLU A 171 1.48 -9.87 19.85
CA GLU A 171 2.27 -9.55 18.66
C GLU A 171 3.40 -8.58 18.95
N ASN A 172 4.40 -8.55 18.06
CA ASN A 172 5.59 -7.72 18.14
C ASN A 172 5.98 -7.13 16.76
N TYR A 173 5.00 -6.71 15.99
CA TYR A 173 5.14 -6.17 14.65
C TYR A 173 5.43 -4.68 14.60
N SER A 174 5.27 -3.94 15.70
CA SER A 174 5.39 -2.47 15.66
C SER A 174 6.67 -2.00 14.99
N ILE A 175 6.54 -1.05 14.05
CA ILE A 175 7.64 -0.47 13.29
C ILE A 175 8.53 0.46 14.12
N ILE A 176 8.12 0.80 15.34
CA ILE A 176 8.87 1.63 16.28
C ILE A 176 9.05 0.93 17.63
N ASP A 177 10.14 1.27 18.34
CA ASP A 177 10.36 0.87 19.73
C ASP A 177 9.75 1.86 20.74
N ASP A 178 9.96 1.60 22.04
CA ASP A 178 9.44 2.39 23.17
C ASP A 178 10.04 3.81 23.28
N LYS A 179 11.04 4.11 22.44
CA LYS A 179 11.70 5.41 22.33
C LYS A 179 11.38 6.09 21.00
N GLY A 180 10.52 5.49 20.18
CA GLY A 180 10.18 5.98 18.85
C GLY A 180 11.26 5.74 17.78
N ASN A 181 12.26 4.90 18.05
CA ASN A 181 13.24 4.53 17.03
C ASN A 181 12.62 3.53 16.05
N ILE A 182 12.90 3.71 14.76
CA ILE A 182 12.50 2.76 13.72
C ILE A 182 13.18 1.42 13.94
N ARG A 183 12.40 0.33 13.87
CA ARG A 183 12.85 -1.05 14.00
C ARG A 183 13.23 -1.66 12.64
N ARG A 184 13.96 -2.78 12.67
CA ARG A 184 14.54 -3.43 11.47
C ARG A 184 13.52 -3.91 10.43
N ASN A 185 12.27 -4.01 10.84
CA ASN A 185 11.14 -4.39 10.01
C ASN A 185 10.50 -3.21 9.30
N PHE A 186 11.05 -1.99 9.38
CA PHE A 186 10.53 -0.85 8.64
C PHE A 186 11.66 -0.02 8.04
N LYS A 187 11.34 0.64 6.92
CA LYS A 187 12.26 1.54 6.24
C LYS A 187 11.51 2.72 5.66
N VAL A 188 11.87 3.92 6.10
CA VAL A 188 11.44 5.16 5.44
C VAL A 188 12.03 5.20 4.03
N ARG A 189 11.18 5.43 3.04
CA ARG A 189 11.55 5.45 1.62
C ARG A 189 10.79 6.54 0.88
N GLY A 190 11.32 6.97 -0.27
CA GLY A 190 10.57 7.82 -1.19
C GLY A 190 9.47 7.03 -1.91
N TYR A 191 8.43 7.74 -2.36
CA TYR A 191 7.35 7.16 -3.17
C TYR A 191 6.57 8.26 -3.91
N ALA A 192 5.85 7.88 -4.97
CA ALA A 192 4.93 8.78 -5.64
C ALA A 192 3.59 8.83 -4.88
N GLN A 193 3.28 9.98 -4.28
CA GLN A 193 2.03 10.20 -3.53
C GLN A 193 0.84 10.36 -4.47
N ARG A 194 1.06 11.02 -5.60
CA ARG A 194 0.05 11.32 -6.61
C ARG A 194 0.71 11.47 -7.97
N ILE A 195 0.10 10.91 -9.01
CA ILE A 195 0.63 10.99 -10.38
C ILE A 195 -0.43 11.63 -11.27
N ALA A 196 -0.07 12.71 -11.97
CA ALA A 196 -0.95 13.41 -12.91
C ALA A 196 -0.96 12.70 -14.28
N GLY A 197 -1.38 11.44 -14.28
CA GLY A 197 -1.43 10.59 -15.47
C GLY A 197 -1.32 9.12 -15.14
N ILE A 198 -0.97 8.31 -16.15
CA ILE A 198 -0.90 6.85 -16.00
C ILE A 198 0.53 6.44 -15.64
N PRO A 199 0.79 5.89 -14.44
CA PRO A 199 2.12 5.42 -14.07
C PRO A 199 2.66 4.38 -15.07
N GLN A 200 3.94 4.49 -15.43
CA GLN A 200 4.62 3.53 -16.30
C GLN A 200 5.76 2.83 -15.59
N LYS A 201 6.54 3.56 -14.79
CA LYS A 201 7.66 3.00 -14.03
C LYS A 201 7.97 3.78 -12.76
N LEU A 202 8.20 3.08 -11.66
CA LEU A 202 8.70 3.63 -10.40
C LEU A 202 9.87 2.78 -9.93
N GLU A 203 11.02 3.40 -9.69
CA GLU A 203 12.18 2.73 -9.10
C GLU A 203 12.64 3.53 -7.88
N VAL A 204 12.76 2.86 -6.74
CA VAL A 204 13.22 3.48 -5.50
C VAL A 204 14.36 2.66 -4.91
N SER A 205 15.46 3.34 -4.60
CA SER A 205 16.59 2.79 -3.86
C SER A 205 16.95 3.75 -2.72
N ASP A 206 18.00 3.41 -1.97
CA ASP A 206 18.46 4.21 -0.84
C ASP A 206 18.92 5.61 -1.24
N ASN A 207 19.30 5.82 -2.49
CA ASN A 207 19.91 7.05 -2.97
C ASN A 207 19.35 7.52 -4.32
N ARG A 208 18.20 6.99 -4.73
CA ARG A 208 17.55 7.32 -5.99
C ARG A 208 16.06 7.08 -5.94
N ILE A 209 15.31 7.96 -6.57
CA ILE A 209 13.92 7.72 -6.96
C ILE A 209 13.75 8.16 -8.41
N TYR A 210 13.14 7.31 -9.22
CA TYR A 210 12.81 7.57 -10.61
C TYR A 210 11.33 7.29 -10.83
N LEU A 211 10.64 8.25 -11.46
CA LEU A 211 9.24 8.10 -11.85
C LEU A 211 9.10 8.39 -13.35
N GLU A 212 8.36 7.53 -14.03
CA GLU A 212 7.91 7.68 -15.41
C GLU A 212 6.39 7.50 -15.48
N TRP A 213 5.72 8.39 -16.20
CA TRP A 213 4.28 8.35 -16.40
C TRP A 213 3.87 8.88 -17.78
N GLU A 214 2.73 8.40 -18.28
CA GLU A 214 2.07 8.99 -19.44
C GLU A 214 1.21 10.16 -18.98
N ASN A 215 1.56 11.38 -19.41
CA ASN A 215 0.92 12.59 -18.93
C ASN A 215 -0.49 12.78 -19.49
N GLN A 216 -1.41 13.18 -18.63
CA GLN A 216 -2.79 13.51 -18.98
C GLN A 216 -3.01 15.02 -18.81
N PRO A 217 -2.92 15.83 -19.89
CA PRO A 217 -2.98 17.29 -19.81
C PRO A 217 -4.27 17.85 -19.21
N GLU A 218 -5.35 17.06 -19.24
CA GLU A 218 -6.63 17.37 -18.61
C GLU A 218 -6.58 17.36 -17.08
N VAL A 219 -5.60 16.69 -16.47
CA VAL A 219 -5.40 16.66 -15.02
C VAL A 219 -4.62 17.92 -14.60
N THR A 220 -5.29 18.83 -13.90
CA THR A 220 -4.70 20.12 -13.48
C THR A 220 -3.88 20.02 -12.20
N ALA A 221 -4.04 18.95 -11.42
CA ALA A 221 -3.26 18.72 -10.21
C ALA A 221 -1.84 18.25 -10.56
N ALA A 222 -0.84 18.68 -9.79
CA ALA A 222 0.55 18.28 -9.99
C ALA A 222 0.82 16.83 -9.53
N THR A 223 1.81 16.19 -10.16
CA THR A 223 2.45 14.97 -9.67
C THR A 223 3.22 15.30 -8.39
N LEU A 224 3.07 14.49 -7.35
CA LEU A 224 3.71 14.67 -6.04
C LEU A 224 4.53 13.43 -5.68
N LEU A 225 5.79 13.62 -5.28
CA LEU A 225 6.61 12.56 -4.71
C LEU A 225 7.04 12.97 -3.29
N TYR A 226 7.02 12.02 -2.37
CA TYR A 226 7.66 12.17 -1.06
C TYR A 226 9.14 11.79 -1.19
N ILE A 227 10.03 12.71 -0.84
CA ILE A 227 11.50 12.55 -0.92
C ILE A 227 12.11 12.75 0.47
N PRO A 228 12.32 11.69 1.27
CA PRO A 228 12.96 11.78 2.58
C PRO A 228 14.47 12.00 2.43
N ILE A 229 14.87 13.23 2.08
CA ILE A 229 16.26 13.58 1.71
C ILE A 229 17.28 13.26 2.81
N ASP A 230 16.89 13.39 4.08
CA ASP A 230 17.69 13.10 5.26
C ASP A 230 18.01 11.60 5.36
N VAL A 231 17.04 10.76 5.02
CA VAL A 231 17.18 9.31 5.03
C VAL A 231 17.90 8.80 3.77
N MET A 232 17.52 9.32 2.59
CA MET A 232 18.04 8.84 1.31
C MET A 232 19.47 9.33 1.05
N PHE A 233 19.72 10.63 1.22
CA PHE A 233 21.00 11.21 0.84
C PHE A 233 21.95 11.38 2.03
N LYS A 234 21.46 11.29 3.28
CA LYS A 234 22.31 11.33 4.50
C LYS A 234 23.27 12.52 4.53
N GLY A 235 22.81 13.67 4.05
CA GLY A 235 23.60 14.90 3.94
C GLY A 235 24.48 15.02 2.69
N ALA A 236 24.51 14.00 1.82
CA ALA A 236 25.14 14.08 0.51
C ALA A 236 24.35 15.02 -0.42
N LYS A 237 25.05 15.54 -1.43
CA LYS A 237 24.40 16.30 -2.52
C LYS A 237 23.55 15.36 -3.36
N PHE A 238 22.47 15.92 -3.91
CA PHE A 238 21.58 15.23 -4.83
C PHE A 238 21.17 16.17 -5.96
N ASP A 239 20.82 15.58 -7.09
CA ASP A 239 20.33 16.25 -8.28
C ASP A 239 18.88 15.87 -8.54
N ILE A 240 18.10 16.84 -9.04
CA ILE A 240 16.77 16.62 -9.60
C ILE A 240 16.90 16.73 -11.12
N VAL A 241 16.75 15.62 -11.82
CA VAL A 241 16.81 15.53 -13.28
C VAL A 241 15.40 15.52 -13.83
N GLU A 242 14.98 16.64 -14.39
CA GLU A 242 13.68 16.82 -15.03
C GLU A 242 13.69 16.24 -16.45
N GLY A 243 12.66 15.45 -16.78
CA GLY A 243 12.40 15.03 -18.15
C GLY A 243 11.87 16.16 -19.04
N PRO A 244 11.75 15.93 -20.36
CA PRO A 244 11.20 16.92 -21.28
C PRO A 244 9.81 17.40 -20.86
N SER A 245 9.59 18.72 -20.89
CA SER A 245 8.31 19.36 -20.53
C SER A 245 7.85 19.12 -19.09
N VAL A 246 8.77 18.71 -18.20
CA VAL A 246 8.57 18.62 -16.74
C VAL A 246 9.26 19.80 -16.06
N ARG A 247 8.64 20.29 -14.98
CA ARG A 247 9.21 21.25 -14.04
C ARG A 247 8.88 20.81 -12.63
N CYS A 248 9.89 20.70 -11.79
CA CYS A 248 9.75 20.24 -10.42
C CYS A 248 10.32 21.24 -9.42
N GLU A 249 9.65 21.34 -8.28
CA GLU A 249 10.08 22.14 -7.14
C GLU A 249 10.05 21.26 -5.89
N LEU A 250 11.15 21.24 -5.14
CA LEU A 250 11.27 20.48 -3.89
C LEU A 250 11.02 21.40 -2.70
N ASP A 251 9.96 21.12 -1.96
CA ASP A 251 9.80 21.61 -0.61
C ASP A 251 10.64 20.73 0.33
N VAL A 252 11.77 21.27 0.79
CA VAL A 252 12.72 20.58 1.66
C VAL A 252 12.14 20.32 3.05
N GLU A 253 11.33 21.25 3.56
CA GLU A 253 10.75 21.15 4.90
C GLU A 253 9.70 20.03 4.95
N HIS A 254 8.82 20.01 3.95
CA HIS A 254 7.75 19.01 3.83
C HIS A 254 8.16 17.76 3.05
N ARG A 255 9.40 17.71 2.55
CA ARG A 255 9.96 16.57 1.79
C ARG A 255 9.11 16.21 0.58
N CYS A 256 8.54 17.22 -0.08
CA CYS A 256 7.57 17.04 -1.16
C CYS A 256 8.11 17.62 -2.46
N LEU A 257 8.32 16.77 -3.46
CA LEU A 257 8.65 17.18 -4.82
C LEU A 257 7.37 17.34 -5.63
N THR A 258 7.07 18.57 -6.01
CA THR A 258 5.90 18.91 -6.83
C THR A 258 6.34 19.07 -8.28
N CYS A 259 5.82 18.22 -9.18
CA CYS A 259 6.15 18.24 -10.59
C CYS A 259 4.92 18.58 -11.45
N THR A 260 5.05 19.61 -12.28
CA THR A 260 4.08 19.95 -13.33
C THR A 260 4.61 19.49 -14.68
N ALA A 261 3.71 19.06 -15.56
CA ALA A 261 4.05 18.63 -16.90
C ALA A 261 3.06 19.18 -17.92
N SER A 262 3.57 19.56 -19.10
CA SER A 262 2.75 20.09 -20.20
C SER A 262 2.72 19.13 -21.39
N GLY A 263 1.64 19.19 -22.18
CA GLY A 263 1.42 18.34 -23.36
C GLY A 263 1.20 16.86 -23.03
N ARG A 264 0.72 16.08 -24.00
CA ARG A 264 0.57 14.62 -23.89
C ARG A 264 1.93 13.93 -24.09
N GLY A 265 2.09 12.71 -23.58
CA GLY A 265 3.27 11.86 -23.77
C GLY A 265 3.98 11.51 -22.46
N THR A 266 5.00 10.66 -22.59
CA THR A 266 5.82 10.18 -21.48
C THR A 266 6.59 11.31 -20.80
N ARG A 267 6.55 11.35 -19.48
CA ARG A 267 7.25 12.30 -18.61
C ARG A 267 8.06 11.54 -17.59
N THR A 268 9.18 12.13 -17.20
CA THR A 268 10.10 11.53 -16.24
C THR A 268 10.59 12.55 -15.23
N VAL A 269 10.86 12.08 -14.03
CA VAL A 269 11.64 12.80 -13.03
C VAL A 269 12.54 11.81 -12.30
N GLU A 270 13.79 12.19 -12.07
CA GLU A 270 14.74 11.42 -11.29
C GLU A 270 15.33 12.31 -10.19
N VAL A 271 15.34 11.82 -8.95
CA VAL A 271 16.15 12.42 -7.88
C VAL A 271 17.22 11.40 -7.50
N LYS A 272 18.49 11.78 -7.56
CA LYS A 272 19.62 10.87 -7.30
C LYS A 272 20.78 11.56 -6.61
N ALA A 273 21.62 10.78 -5.94
CA ALA A 273 22.88 11.29 -5.39
C ALA A 273 23.76 11.86 -6.52
N GLY A 274 24.39 13.01 -6.25
CA GLY A 274 25.32 13.70 -7.15
C GLY A 274 26.76 13.21 -7.03
#